data_AF-A0A2I0CRV2-F1
#
_entry.id   AF-A0A2I0CRV2-F1
#
_cell.length_a   1.000
_cell.length_b   1.000
_cell.length_c   1.000
_cell.angle_alpha   90.00
_cell.angle_beta   90.00
_cell.angle_gamma   90.00
#
_symmetry.space_group_name_H-M   'P 1'
#
loop_
_entity.id
_entity.type
_entity.pdbx_description
1 polymer ?
#
loop_
_entity_poly.entity_id
_entity_poly.type
_entity_poly.pdbx_seq_one_letter_code
_entity_poly.pdbx_strand_id
1 'polypeptide(L)' 'MKILRRKAVCEKLGGINDVTLWRITRDDPTFPVCIQINKRVVGWLEHEIDTWLGQKAAAARTASNNAVHS' A
#
# COMPACT_ATOMS: atom_id res chain seq x y z
N MET A 1 -16.11 -1.31 6.63
CA MET A 1 -15.32 -1.72 5.45
C MET A 1 -15.42 -0.62 4.41
N LYS A 2 -14.36 0.16 4.21
CA LYS A 2 -14.33 1.32 3.31
C LYS A 2 -13.40 1.02 2.13
N ILE A 3 -13.83 1.40 0.92
CA ILE A 3 -13.03 1.24 -0.30
C ILE A 3 -12.43 2.60 -0.65
N LEU A 4 -11.12 2.66 -0.79
CA LEU A 4 -10.36 3.83 -1.21
C LEU A 4 -10.18 3.82 -2.73
N ARG A 5 -10.51 4.93 -3.38
CA ARG A 5 -10.17 5.12 -4.80
C ARG A 5 -8.68 5.46 -4.94
N ARG A 6 -8.18 5.37 -6.17
CA ARG A 6 -6.78 5.69 -6.53
C ARG A 6 -6.24 6.97 -5.86
N LYS A 7 -6.98 8.07 -5.95
CA LYS A 7 -6.61 9.36 -5.31
C LYS A 7 -6.46 9.24 -3.79
N ALA A 8 -7.40 8.60 -3.12
CA ALA A 8 -7.36 8.43 -1.67
C ALA A 8 -6.23 7.50 -1.22
N VAL A 9 -5.91 6.47 -2.02
CA VAL A 9 -4.75 5.60 -1.78
C VAL A 9 -3.45 6.40 -1.92
N CYS A 10 -3.32 7.18 -3.00
CA CYS A 10 -2.19 8.08 -3.22
C CYS A 10 -1.99 9.07 -2.05
N GLU A 11 -3.06 9.70 -1.58
CA GLU A 11 -3.02 10.59 -0.42
C GLU A 11 -2.61 9.84 0.85
N LYS A 12 -3.19 8.67 1.11
CA LYS A 12 -2.90 7.86 2.30
C LYS A 12 -1.46 7.32 2.32
N LEU A 13 -0.87 7.08 1.15
CA LEU A 13 0.54 6.67 1.01
C LEU A 13 1.54 7.84 1.12
N GLY A 14 1.08 9.03 1.54
CA GLY A 14 1.94 10.22 1.71
C GLY A 14 1.87 11.22 0.55
N GLY A 15 0.78 11.22 -0.22
CA GLY A 15 0.59 12.15 -1.34
C GLY A 15 1.37 11.81 -2.60
N ILE A 16 1.59 10.51 -2.86
CA ILE A 16 2.32 10.05 -4.05
C ILE A 16 1.47 10.19 -5.32
N ASN A 17 2.09 10.25 -6.50
CA ASN A 17 1.35 10.23 -7.75
C ASN A 17 0.86 8.82 -8.13
N ASP A 18 -0.02 8.76 -9.13
CA ASP A 18 -0.60 7.55 -9.69
C ASP A 18 0.43 6.63 -10.37
N VAL A 19 1.51 7.20 -10.93
CA VAL A 19 2.60 6.44 -11.55
C VAL A 19 3.40 5.68 -10.49
N THR A 20 3.71 6.32 -9.36
CA THR A 20 4.39 5.73 -8.21
C THR A 20 3.51 4.64 -7.60
N LEU A 21 2.21 4.88 -7.46
CA LEU A 21 1.28 3.84 -7.05
C LEU A 21 1.32 2.63 -7.99
N TRP A 22 1.32 2.84 -9.31
CA TRP A 22 1.43 1.75 -10.29
C TRP A 22 2.76 1.00 -10.18
N ARG A 23 3.88 1.71 -9.99
CA ARG A 23 5.19 1.10 -9.77
C ARG A 23 5.20 0.26 -8.50
N ILE A 24 4.62 0.75 -7.40
CA ILE A 24 4.50 -0.02 -6.16
C ILE A 24 3.67 -1.27 -6.39
N THR A 25 2.50 -1.16 -7.02
CA THR A 25 1.65 -2.34 -7.30
C THR A 25 2.35 -3.37 -8.21
N ARG A 26 3.25 -2.92 -9.10
CA ARG A 26 4.00 -3.80 -10.00
C ARG A 26 5.25 -4.42 -9.35
N ASP A 27 6.02 -3.61 -8.63
CA ASP A 27 7.32 -3.98 -8.08
C ASP A 27 7.16 -4.68 -6.71
N ASP A 28 6.07 -4.39 -5.97
CA ASP A 28 5.78 -4.94 -4.64
C ASP A 28 4.58 -5.91 -4.70
N PRO A 29 4.83 -7.23 -4.74
CA PRO A 29 3.76 -8.23 -4.81
C PRO A 29 2.93 -8.33 -3.52
N THR A 30 3.38 -7.70 -2.43
CA THR A 30 2.61 -7.63 -1.18
C THR A 30 1.56 -6.53 -1.20
N PHE A 31 1.63 -5.64 -2.20
CA PHE A 31 0.67 -4.55 -2.32
C PHE A 31 -0.74 -5.09 -2.65
N PRO A 32 -1.80 -4.59 -2.01
CA PRO A 32 -3.13 -5.14 -2.18
C PRO A 32 -3.68 -4.95 -3.59
N VAL A 33 -4.44 -5.96 -4.01
CA VAL A 33 -5.02 -6.02 -5.35
C VAL A 33 -6.16 -5.02 -5.46
N CYS A 34 -6.23 -4.31 -6.59
CA CYS A 34 -7.34 -3.40 -6.84
C CYS A 34 -8.64 -4.18 -7.11
N ILE A 35 -9.71 -3.79 -6.42
CA ILE A 35 -11.06 -4.27 -6.63
C ILE A 35 -11.76 -3.38 -7.65
N GLN A 36 -12.36 -4.00 -8.66
CA GLN A 36 -13.19 -3.29 -9.62
C GLN A 36 -14.55 -2.97 -8.99
N ILE A 37 -14.79 -1.70 -8.66
CA ILE A 37 -16.06 -1.24 -8.11
C ILE A 37 -17.08 -1.02 -9.24
N ASN A 38 -16.62 -0.50 -10.39
CA ASN A 38 -17.43 -0.23 -11.58
C ASN A 38 -16.61 -0.45 -12.85
N LYS A 39 -17.27 -0.49 -14.03
CA LYS A 39 -16.63 -0.64 -15.36
C LYS A 39 -15.46 0.32 -15.64
N ARG A 40 -15.37 1.46 -14.95
CA ARG A 40 -14.29 2.45 -15.11
C ARG A 40 -13.60 2.82 -13.79
N VAL A 41 -14.01 2.23 -12.67
CA VAL A 41 -13.52 2.63 -11.34
C VAL A 41 -13.00 1.42 -10.59
N VAL A 42 -11.73 1.50 -10.22
CA VAL A 42 -11.07 0.56 -9.31
C VAL A 42 -10.82 1.23 -7.96
N GLY A 43 -10.81 0.43 -6.91
CA GLY A 43 -10.47 0.87 -5.56
C GLY A 43 -9.84 -0.25 -4.75
N TRP A 44 -9.27 0.11 -3.62
CA TRP A 44 -8.57 -0.79 -2.70
C TRP A 44 -9.30 -0.79 -1.37
N LEU A 45 -9.25 -1.90 -0.65
CA LEU A 45 -9.78 -1.95 0.70
C LEU A 45 -8.86 -1.17 1.64
N GLU A 46 -9.44 -0.25 2.42
CA GLU A 46 -8.68 0.56 3.37
C GLU A 46 -7.88 -0.32 4.34
N HIS A 47 -8.51 -1.36 4.88
CA HIS A 47 -7.86 -2.27 5.82
C HIS A 47 -6.68 -3.04 5.22
N GLU A 48 -6.71 -3.36 3.92
CA GLU A 48 -5.59 -4.04 3.27
C GLU A 48 -4.40 -3.08 3.13
N ILE A 49 -4.67 -1.82 2.79
CA ILE A 49 -3.63 -0.77 2.71
C ILE A 49 -3.02 -0.52 4.10
N ASP A 50 -3.85 -0.41 5.15
CA ASP A 50 -3.38 -0.26 6.53
C ASP A 50 -2.56 -1.48 6.98
N THR A 51 -3.00 -2.70 6.63
CA THR A 51 -2.28 -3.94 6.95
C THR A 51 -0.92 -3.98 6.24
N TRP A 52 -0.87 -3.64 4.96
CA TRP A 52 0.37 -3.57 4.18
C TRP A 52 1.35 -2.52 4.73
N LEU A 53 0.84 -1.33 5.10
CA LEU A 53 1.63 -0.30 5.78
C LEU A 53 2.18 -0.80 7.11
N GLY A 54 1.36 -1.49 7.89
CA GLY A 54 1.77 -2.13 9.15
C GLY A 54 2.86 -3.18 8.95
N GLN A 55 2.73 -4.03 7.93
CA GLN A 55 3.74 -5.03 7.56
C GLN A 55 5.04 -4.38 7.11
N LYS A 56 4.98 -3.32 6.29
CA LYS A 56 6.18 -2.57 5.89
C LYS A 56 6.86 -1.90 7.08
N ALA A 57 6.08 -1.28 7.96
CA ALA A 57 6.61 -0.67 9.17
C ALA A 57 7.25 -1.73 10.08
N ALA A 58 6.60 -2.86 10.29
CA ALA A 58 7.14 -3.97 11.07
C ALA A 58 8.43 -4.52 10.43
N ALA A 59 8.44 -4.81 9.13
CA ALA A 59 9.61 -5.30 8.42
C ALA A 59 10.78 -4.29 8.48
N ALA A 60 10.51 -3.00 8.29
CA ALA A 60 11.52 -1.95 8.42
C ALA A 60 12.08 -1.88 9.85
N ARG A 61 11.23 -1.98 10.87
CA ARG A 61 11.65 -1.99 12.28
C ARG A 61 12.42 -3.25 12.65
N THR A 62 12.01 -4.43 12.17
CA THR A 62 12.72 -5.70 12.35
C THR A 62 14.09 -5.67 11.68
N ALA A 63 14.19 -5.11 10.47
CA ALA A 63 15.47 -4.93 9.78
C ALA A 63 16.41 -3.99 10.56
N SER A 64 15.89 -2.91 11.13
CA SER A 64 16.70 -2.04 12.00
C SER A 64 17.13 -2.71 13.31
N ASN A 65 16.30 -3.59 13.89
CA ASN A 65 16.63 -4.29 15.12
C ASN A 65 17.69 -5.40 14.94
N ASN A 66 17.85 -5.92 13.72
CA ASN A 66 18.88 -6.93 13.44
C ASN A 66 20.27 -6.32 13.17
N ALA A 67 20.35 -5.00 12.94
CA ALA A 67 21.61 -4.29 12.69
C ALA A 67 22.35 -3.87 13.98
N VAL A 68 21.73 -4.08 15.16
CA VAL A 68 22.31 -3.69 16.47
C VAL A 68 22.87 -4.87 17.26
N HIS A 69 22.99 -6.07 16.66
CA HIS A 69 23.50 -7.27 17.32
C HIS A 69 24.65 -7.99 16.57
N SER A 70 25.29 -7.33 15.61
CA SER A 70 26.46 -7.84 14.88
C SER A 70 27.73 -7.11 15.27
#